data_AF-A0A9W4P0F7-F1
#
_entry.id   AF-A0A9W4P0F7-F1
#
_cell.length_a   1.000
_cell.length_b   1.000
_cell.length_c   1.000
_cell.angle_alpha   90.00
_cell.angle_beta   90.00
_cell.angle_gamma   90.00
#
_symmetry.space_group_name_H-M   'P 1'
#
loop_
_entity.id
_entity.type
_entity.pdbx_description
1 polymer ?
#
loop_
_entity_poly.entity_id
_entity_poly.type
_entity_poly.pdbx_seq_one_letter_code
_entity_poly.pdbx_strand_id
1 'polypeptide(L)'
;MIVKSSLLLLSAALAFADQTPIGVSSVCLSSDTPNDCCTGGAPNPSGEVKIDDRTFKFTCGSTLLSLNSRKAHTVSNAHECASLCANDLSCESSSFKAHGKTPRGNCFFVLGDNLDQKPDGDWITFTEVFPSCLESDDRNACCSDPAKQEDEVLIDNARWKWTCKSILNTLNLKSRPAANALECASLCASEGCEAISFRTQGDNQRGNCFFALGSNKDQQPAPKFLSLVKVEKDPPIPPTPEPECEECVKEKDECIQDKKECNDKMDTCKDDLEQTEHKLEMCQNNQVDQGKLTQCEADKSVLQKAEEDCRRHSAEVEEKKKQCREEQHTCEIEKGNLNMQKQQCENDKNQLNMDLTHKDDEIAALNSQIVTLNGRIDALQQSYNSLNVACNGEGPDGKCRTNLFDAEPRDDQCIITAGNEKFKIHYAKLDDPGPADLGTGRANSFKDCAEKCANYKGAKKCVRFMWKTDGKDRACYMRSTGMGVVPTKSSLFSSGQLL
;
A
#
# COMPACT_ATOMS: atom_id res chain seq x y z
N MET A 1 51.68 -27.37 14.81
CA MET A 1 51.88 -26.10 14.09
C MET A 1 51.10 -26.22 12.79
N ILE A 2 50.10 -25.36 12.58
CA ILE A 2 49.42 -24.96 11.33
C ILE A 2 48.03 -24.47 11.79
N VAL A 3 48.00 -23.19 12.16
CA VAL A 3 46.82 -22.34 12.15
C VAL A 3 47.28 -21.13 11.37
N LYS A 4 46.71 -20.91 10.18
CA LYS A 4 46.50 -19.62 9.52
C LYS A 4 46.04 -19.84 8.09
N SER A 5 45.17 -18.92 7.65
CA SER A 5 44.74 -18.69 6.26
C SER A 5 43.47 -19.40 5.81
N SER A 6 42.32 -18.97 6.35
CA SER A 6 41.04 -18.97 5.60
C SER A 6 40.05 -17.86 6.05
N LEU A 7 40.40 -17.01 7.02
CA LEU A 7 39.67 -15.76 7.28
C LEU A 7 40.19 -14.70 6.29
N LEU A 8 39.57 -14.56 5.12
CA LEU A 8 39.63 -13.33 4.29
C LEU A 8 38.70 -13.31 3.06
N LEU A 9 37.74 -14.24 2.92
CA LEU A 9 36.84 -14.27 1.74
C LEU A 9 35.33 -14.24 2.03
N LEU A 10 34.91 -13.86 3.24
CA LEU A 10 33.48 -13.75 3.60
C LEU A 10 33.02 -12.34 4.02
N SER A 11 33.86 -11.31 3.82
CA SER A 11 33.61 -9.95 4.30
C SER A 11 33.13 -8.96 3.24
N ALA A 12 32.51 -9.41 2.15
CA ALA A 12 32.07 -8.50 1.07
C ALA A 12 30.64 -8.73 0.55
N ALA A 13 29.84 -9.62 1.15
CA ALA A 13 28.49 -9.95 0.63
C ALA A 13 27.33 -9.70 1.62
N LEU A 14 27.56 -9.02 2.74
CA LEU A 14 26.53 -8.72 3.75
C LEU A 14 26.37 -7.21 3.98
N ALA A 15 26.14 -6.45 2.91
CA ALA A 15 25.82 -5.03 2.97
C ALA A 15 24.59 -4.62 2.14
N PHE A 16 23.82 -5.58 1.59
CA PHE A 16 22.63 -5.27 0.80
C PHE A 16 21.50 -6.28 1.09
N ALA A 17 20.89 -6.20 2.27
CA ALA A 17 19.54 -6.70 2.50
C ALA A 17 19.05 -6.08 3.82
N ASP A 18 17.84 -5.53 3.81
CA ASP A 18 17.15 -4.88 4.93
C ASP A 18 17.73 -3.55 5.45
N GLN A 19 17.88 -2.61 4.52
CA GLN A 19 17.38 -1.28 4.83
C GLN A 19 15.89 -1.27 4.48
N THR A 20 14.99 -1.18 5.47
CA THR A 20 13.77 -0.40 5.27
C THR A 20 14.19 0.86 4.53
N PRO A 21 13.62 1.19 3.35
CA PRO A 21 13.99 2.42 2.66
C PRO A 21 13.80 3.55 3.66
N ILE A 22 14.92 4.12 4.11
CA ILE A 22 14.96 5.41 4.78
C ILE A 22 14.11 6.30 3.89
N GLY A 23 12.95 6.73 4.43
CA GLY A 23 11.79 7.17 3.65
C GLY A 23 12.22 7.81 2.35
N VAL A 24 11.84 7.19 1.23
CA VAL A 24 12.22 7.59 -0.13
C VAL A 24 12.14 9.10 -0.17
N SER A 25 13.29 9.76 -0.10
CA SER A 25 13.31 11.17 0.23
C SER A 25 12.64 11.86 -0.95
N SER A 26 11.48 12.49 -0.73
CA SER A 26 10.74 13.20 -1.78
C SER A 26 11.62 14.22 -2.54
N VAL A 27 12.78 14.57 -1.97
CA VAL A 27 13.89 15.31 -2.58
C VAL A 27 14.35 14.70 -3.90
N CYS A 28 14.39 13.38 -4.06
CA CYS A 28 14.81 12.76 -5.33
C CYS A 28 13.79 13.02 -6.44
N LEU A 29 12.48 13.13 -6.16
CA LEU A 29 11.45 13.40 -7.17
C LEU A 29 11.60 14.80 -7.78
N SER A 30 12.21 15.73 -7.03
CA SER A 30 12.53 17.09 -7.46
C SER A 30 13.92 17.24 -8.09
N SER A 31 14.70 16.16 -8.18
CA SER A 31 16.05 16.19 -8.75
C SER A 31 16.05 16.15 -10.28
N ASP A 32 17.20 16.44 -10.89
CA ASP A 32 17.43 16.27 -12.33
C ASP A 32 17.43 14.78 -12.76
N THR A 33 17.56 13.87 -11.78
CA THR A 33 17.58 12.41 -11.93
C THR A 33 16.51 11.77 -11.04
N PRO A 34 15.20 12.01 -11.27
CA PRO A 34 14.14 11.52 -10.40
C PRO A 34 14.05 9.98 -10.32
N ASN A 35 14.73 9.29 -11.22
CA ASN A 35 14.92 7.84 -11.17
C ASN A 35 15.81 7.37 -10.02
N ASP A 36 16.57 8.25 -9.37
CA ASP A 36 17.30 7.89 -8.15
C ASP A 36 16.32 7.43 -7.05
N CYS A 37 15.06 7.92 -7.07
CA CYS A 37 13.97 7.39 -6.24
C CYS A 37 13.60 5.94 -6.55
N CYS A 38 13.99 5.45 -7.73
CA CYS A 38 13.56 4.17 -8.30
C CYS A 38 14.69 3.12 -8.30
N THR A 39 15.84 3.39 -7.66
CA THR A 39 17.02 2.49 -7.69
C THR A 39 17.07 1.45 -6.55
N GLY A 40 16.06 1.40 -5.70
CA GLY A 40 16.02 0.52 -4.53
C GLY A 40 15.56 -0.92 -4.82
N GLY A 41 16.35 -1.72 -5.54
CA GLY A 41 16.37 -3.20 -5.53
C GLY A 41 15.11 -4.03 -5.82
N ALA A 42 13.90 -3.45 -5.79
CA ALA A 42 12.62 -4.09 -6.06
C ALA A 42 12.21 -3.86 -7.53
N PRO A 43 11.45 -4.78 -8.16
CA PRO A 43 11.07 -4.68 -9.56
C PRO A 43 10.14 -3.49 -9.88
N ASN A 44 9.44 -2.93 -8.89
CA ASN A 44 8.62 -1.70 -8.99
C ASN A 44 8.67 -0.95 -7.66
N PRO A 45 9.70 -0.11 -7.38
CA PRO A 45 9.74 0.65 -6.14
C PRO A 45 8.57 1.64 -6.11
N SER A 46 7.84 1.64 -5.00
CA SER A 46 6.70 2.55 -4.76
C SER A 46 6.86 3.26 -3.42
N GLY A 47 6.32 4.46 -3.31
CA GLY A 47 6.27 5.22 -2.06
C GLY A 47 5.14 6.24 -2.06
N GLU A 48 5.03 7.01 -0.98
CA GLU A 48 4.05 8.07 -0.85
C GLU A 48 4.74 9.43 -0.75
N VAL A 49 4.15 10.43 -1.38
CA VAL A 49 4.59 11.82 -1.30
C VAL A 49 3.39 12.72 -1.06
N LYS A 50 3.51 13.58 -0.06
CA LYS A 50 2.54 14.66 0.16
C LYS A 50 2.95 15.87 -0.68
N ILE A 51 2.05 16.34 -1.52
CA ILE A 51 2.23 17.51 -2.38
C ILE A 51 1.06 18.44 -2.10
N ASP A 52 1.38 19.62 -1.55
CA ASP A 52 0.40 20.52 -0.94
C ASP A 52 -0.46 19.79 0.12
N ASP A 53 -1.79 19.80 -0.03
CA ASP A 53 -2.74 19.13 0.86
C ASP A 53 -3.18 17.73 0.37
N ARG A 54 -2.60 17.24 -0.74
CA ARG A 54 -2.96 15.95 -1.36
C ARG A 54 -1.83 14.94 -1.18
N THR A 55 -2.19 13.67 -0.98
CA THR A 55 -1.23 12.56 -0.86
C THR A 55 -1.25 11.77 -2.16
N PHE A 56 -0.07 11.50 -2.73
CA PHE A 56 0.08 10.69 -3.93
C PHE A 56 0.94 9.47 -3.64
N LYS A 57 0.51 8.31 -4.12
CA LYS A 57 1.34 7.11 -4.22
C LYS A 57 2.06 7.14 -5.55
N PHE A 58 3.39 7.15 -5.52
CA PHE A 58 4.20 7.02 -6.73
C PHE A 58 4.64 5.57 -6.94
N THR A 59 4.64 5.14 -8.20
CA THR A 59 5.08 3.81 -8.64
C THR A 59 6.08 3.99 -9.78
N CYS A 60 7.28 3.46 -9.59
CA CYS A 60 8.33 3.47 -10.60
C CYS A 60 8.19 2.27 -11.55
N GLY A 61 8.61 2.45 -12.80
CA GLY A 61 8.62 1.37 -13.79
C GLY A 61 7.22 1.03 -14.32
N SER A 62 6.27 1.94 -14.16
CA SER A 62 4.90 1.77 -14.63
C SER A 62 4.37 3.04 -15.29
N THR A 63 3.50 2.86 -16.27
CA THR A 63 2.81 3.93 -16.97
C THR A 63 1.31 3.64 -17.02
N LEU A 64 0.49 4.68 -16.98
CA LEU A 64 -0.96 4.53 -17.07
C LEU A 64 -1.36 4.02 -18.48
N LEU A 65 -2.39 3.18 -18.56
CA LEU A 65 -2.90 2.70 -19.85
C LEU A 65 -3.58 3.83 -20.64
N SER A 66 -4.27 4.72 -19.94
CA SER A 66 -5.11 5.79 -20.51
C SER A 66 -4.39 7.14 -20.68
N LEU A 67 -3.14 7.15 -21.17
CA LEU A 67 -2.41 8.40 -21.38
C LEU A 67 -3.00 9.21 -22.54
N ASN A 68 -3.48 10.43 -22.26
CA ASN A 68 -3.85 11.37 -23.31
C ASN A 68 -2.62 12.07 -23.88
N SER A 69 -2.03 11.51 -24.93
CA SER A 69 -0.82 12.03 -25.57
C SER A 69 -0.97 13.45 -26.17
N ARG A 70 -2.19 13.96 -26.33
CA ARG A 70 -2.47 15.31 -26.85
C ARG A 70 -2.45 16.42 -25.79
N LYS A 71 -2.37 16.07 -24.50
CA LYS A 71 -2.35 17.02 -23.37
C LYS A 71 -1.07 16.90 -22.52
N ALA A 72 0.06 16.55 -23.14
CA ALA A 72 1.32 16.46 -22.41
C ALA A 72 1.78 17.85 -21.95
N HIS A 73 2.05 17.99 -20.65
CA HIS A 73 2.69 19.15 -20.07
C HIS A 73 4.19 18.93 -20.04
N THR A 74 4.97 19.93 -20.47
CA THR A 74 6.42 19.88 -20.32
C THR A 74 6.79 20.34 -18.92
N VAL A 75 7.48 19.48 -18.18
CA VAL A 75 7.95 19.73 -16.82
C VAL A 75 9.42 19.34 -16.69
N SER A 76 10.09 19.91 -15.69
CA SER A 76 11.52 19.70 -15.44
C SER A 76 11.82 18.44 -14.63
N ASN A 77 10.91 18.02 -13.76
CA ASN A 77 11.08 16.86 -12.89
C ASN A 77 9.74 16.18 -12.54
N ALA A 78 9.82 15.03 -11.86
CA ALA A 78 8.66 14.21 -11.52
C ALA A 78 7.78 14.87 -10.44
N HIS A 79 8.39 15.61 -9.50
CA HIS A 79 7.66 16.37 -8.49
C HIS A 79 6.76 17.43 -9.12
N GLU A 80 7.28 18.20 -10.09
CA GLU A 80 6.52 19.22 -10.81
C GLU A 80 5.33 18.60 -11.59
N CYS A 81 5.50 17.40 -12.15
CA CYS A 81 4.39 16.66 -12.77
C CYS A 81 3.26 16.37 -11.78
N ALA A 82 3.61 15.90 -10.59
CA ALA A 82 2.65 15.59 -9.55
C ALA A 82 2.04 16.85 -8.91
N SER A 83 2.81 17.95 -8.78
CA SER A 83 2.30 19.26 -8.37
C SER A 83 1.29 19.84 -9.35
N LEU A 84 1.51 19.70 -10.67
CA LEU A 84 0.50 20.15 -11.63
C LEU A 84 -0.80 19.35 -11.50
N CYS A 85 -0.72 18.05 -11.25
CA CYS A 85 -1.88 17.22 -10.96
C CYS A 85 -2.56 17.64 -9.65
N ALA A 86 -1.79 17.91 -8.60
CA ALA A 86 -2.31 18.38 -7.31
C ALA A 86 -3.10 19.69 -7.44
N ASN A 87 -2.68 20.58 -8.34
CA ASN A 87 -3.36 21.86 -8.61
C ASN A 87 -4.61 21.75 -9.50
N ASP A 88 -4.77 20.64 -10.23
CA ASP A 88 -5.98 20.36 -11.01
C ASP A 88 -6.92 19.47 -10.19
N LEU A 89 -8.04 20.03 -9.74
CA LEU A 89 -9.07 19.33 -8.96
C LEU A 89 -9.67 18.12 -9.70
N SER A 90 -9.52 18.04 -11.03
CA SER A 90 -9.99 16.91 -11.83
C SER A 90 -8.94 15.81 -12.03
N CYS A 91 -7.67 16.08 -11.69
CA CYS A 91 -6.58 15.13 -11.90
C CYS A 91 -6.47 14.14 -10.74
N GLU A 92 -6.75 12.87 -11.00
CA GLU A 92 -6.65 11.78 -10.00
C GLU A 92 -5.32 11.02 -10.12
N SER A 93 -4.67 11.08 -11.29
CA SER A 93 -3.33 10.53 -11.47
C SER A 93 -2.55 11.22 -12.59
N SER A 94 -1.22 11.13 -12.49
CA SER A 94 -0.29 11.62 -13.49
C SER A 94 0.83 10.62 -13.76
N SER A 95 1.42 10.66 -14.96
CA SER A 95 2.63 9.90 -15.28
C SER A 95 3.69 10.83 -15.85
N PHE A 96 4.91 10.70 -15.33
CA PHE A 96 6.11 11.40 -15.76
C PHE A 96 7.03 10.43 -16.49
N LYS A 97 7.46 10.81 -17.70
CA LYS A 97 8.47 10.04 -18.45
C LYS A 97 9.88 10.47 -18.06
N ALA A 98 10.61 9.58 -17.40
CA ALA A 98 11.95 9.82 -16.90
C ALA A 98 13.09 9.46 -17.88
N HIS A 99 12.82 8.66 -18.92
CA HIS A 99 13.81 8.29 -19.95
C HIS A 99 13.38 8.67 -21.40
N GLY A 100 14.34 9.13 -22.22
CA GLY A 100 14.13 9.40 -23.65
C GLY A 100 15.14 10.36 -24.30
N LYS A 101 15.24 10.36 -25.64
CA LYS A 101 16.19 11.16 -26.46
C LYS A 101 16.03 12.68 -26.37
N THR A 102 15.04 13.18 -25.66
CA THR A 102 14.80 14.62 -25.45
C THR A 102 14.72 14.91 -23.95
N PRO A 103 15.56 15.79 -23.40
CA PRO A 103 15.67 16.07 -21.97
C PRO A 103 14.54 16.97 -21.44
N ARG A 104 13.31 16.79 -21.96
CA ARG A 104 12.12 17.52 -21.53
C ARG A 104 11.13 16.47 -21.04
N GLY A 105 11.03 16.34 -19.72
CA GLY A 105 10.09 15.43 -19.09
C GLY A 105 8.67 15.76 -19.54
N ASN A 106 7.98 14.79 -20.11
CA ASN A 106 6.58 14.94 -20.45
C ASN A 106 5.76 14.38 -19.29
N CYS A 107 4.89 15.22 -18.75
CA CYS A 107 3.88 14.89 -17.76
C CYS A 107 2.54 14.71 -18.45
N PHE A 108 1.82 13.66 -18.08
CA PHE A 108 0.51 13.33 -18.65
C PHE A 108 -0.48 13.15 -17.51
N PHE A 109 -1.69 13.66 -17.69
CA PHE A 109 -2.78 13.49 -16.72
C PHE A 109 -3.79 12.47 -17.23
N VAL A 110 -4.34 11.70 -16.30
CA VAL A 110 -5.54 10.89 -16.54
C VAL A 110 -6.67 11.48 -15.70
N LEU A 111 -7.78 11.73 -16.39
CA LEU A 111 -9.03 12.19 -15.81
C LEU A 111 -10.00 11.00 -15.91
N GLY A 112 -10.36 10.38 -14.78
CA GLY A 112 -11.40 9.35 -14.71
C GLY A 112 -10.95 7.88 -14.62
N ASP A 113 -11.97 7.01 -14.57
CA ASP A 113 -12.09 5.65 -13.99
C ASP A 113 -11.11 4.55 -14.42
N ASN A 114 -10.08 4.84 -15.22
CA ASN A 114 -9.11 3.83 -15.64
C ASN A 114 -7.68 4.22 -15.25
N LEU A 115 -7.36 3.87 -14.00
CA LEU A 115 -6.05 4.03 -13.37
C LEU A 115 -5.14 2.81 -13.57
N ASP A 116 -5.51 1.88 -14.47
CA ASP A 116 -4.71 0.69 -14.73
C ASP A 116 -3.31 1.07 -15.22
N GLN A 117 -2.32 0.39 -14.66
CA GLN A 117 -0.92 0.60 -14.97
C GLN A 117 -0.38 -0.58 -15.77
N LYS A 118 0.50 -0.31 -16.73
CA LYS A 118 1.32 -1.34 -17.38
C LYS A 118 2.79 -1.15 -17.01
N PRO A 119 3.60 -2.22 -16.97
CA PRO A 119 5.03 -2.11 -16.79
C PRO A 119 5.67 -1.31 -17.93
N ASP A 120 6.42 -0.26 -17.59
CA ASP A 120 7.24 0.53 -18.49
C ASP A 120 8.37 1.21 -17.69
N GLY A 121 9.60 0.71 -17.86
CA GLY A 121 10.78 1.11 -17.09
C GLY A 121 11.18 2.59 -17.22
N ASP A 122 10.60 3.31 -18.18
CA ASP A 122 10.92 4.71 -18.45
C ASP A 122 10.05 5.70 -17.66
N TRP A 123 9.14 5.23 -16.81
CA TRP A 123 8.07 6.05 -16.23
C TRP A 123 7.97 6.01 -14.70
N ILE A 124 7.46 7.11 -14.16
CA ILE A 124 7.02 7.25 -12.78
C ILE A 124 5.56 7.67 -12.81
N THR A 125 4.68 6.90 -12.20
CA THR A 125 3.24 7.18 -12.11
C THR A 125 2.86 7.61 -10.71
N PHE A 126 2.05 8.66 -10.57
CA PHE A 126 1.49 9.17 -9.33
C PHE A 126 -0.02 8.95 -9.34
N THR A 127 -0.54 8.26 -8.35
CA THR A 127 -1.99 8.09 -8.15
C THR A 127 -2.36 8.75 -6.85
N GLU A 128 -3.37 9.62 -6.85
CA GLU A 128 -3.84 10.22 -5.61
C GLU A 128 -4.35 9.14 -4.66
N VAL A 129 -3.93 9.25 -3.40
CA VAL A 129 -4.47 8.47 -2.29
C VAL A 129 -5.54 9.33 -1.65
N PHE A 130 -6.79 9.02 -1.94
CA PHE A 130 -7.89 9.61 -1.20
C PHE A 130 -7.89 9.03 0.22
N PRO A 131 -7.81 9.86 1.27
CA PRO A 131 -7.96 9.37 2.64
C PRO A 131 -9.33 8.69 2.73
N SER A 132 -9.33 7.43 3.17
CA SER A 132 -10.58 6.68 3.33
C SER A 132 -11.52 7.47 4.23
N CYS A 133 -12.83 7.44 3.96
CA CYS A 133 -13.82 8.06 4.86
C CYS A 133 -13.73 7.48 6.29
N LEU A 134 -13.12 6.29 6.45
CA LEU A 134 -12.88 5.64 7.74
C LEU A 134 -11.76 6.31 8.55
N GLU A 135 -10.87 7.07 7.91
CA GLU A 135 -9.76 7.83 8.51
C GLU A 135 -10.19 9.22 9.00
N SER A 136 -11.35 9.68 8.54
CA SER A 136 -11.86 11.01 8.85
C SER A 136 -12.06 11.22 10.35
N ASP A 137 -11.70 12.41 10.82
CA ASP A 137 -12.07 12.89 12.16
C ASP A 137 -13.59 13.08 12.29
N ASP A 138 -14.31 13.25 11.17
CA ASP A 138 -15.77 13.10 11.16
C ASP A 138 -16.13 11.62 11.21
N ARG A 139 -16.52 11.18 12.41
CA ARG A 139 -16.98 9.82 12.72
C ARG A 139 -18.12 9.34 11.84
N ASN A 140 -18.87 10.24 11.20
CA ASN A 140 -19.96 9.90 10.32
C ASN A 140 -19.62 10.13 8.84
N ALA A 141 -18.37 10.38 8.47
CA ALA A 141 -17.94 10.68 7.10
C ALA A 141 -18.42 9.60 6.11
N CYS A 142 -18.20 8.31 6.40
CA CYS A 142 -18.65 7.23 5.52
C CYS A 142 -20.18 7.09 5.43
N CYS A 143 -20.89 7.49 6.48
CA CYS A 143 -22.35 7.34 6.55
C CYS A 143 -23.12 8.63 6.24
N SER A 144 -22.39 9.69 5.85
CA SER A 144 -22.97 10.99 5.52
C SER A 144 -23.63 10.99 4.14
N ASP A 145 -23.09 10.20 3.19
CA ASP A 145 -23.63 10.05 1.84
C ASP A 145 -24.73 8.96 1.79
N PRO A 146 -26.01 9.31 1.56
CA PRO A 146 -27.08 8.33 1.44
C PRO A 146 -26.93 7.40 0.23
N ALA A 147 -26.16 7.77 -0.81
CA ALA A 147 -25.93 6.93 -1.98
C ALA A 147 -24.90 5.82 -1.71
N LYS A 148 -24.05 5.97 -0.69
CA LYS A 148 -22.98 5.03 -0.34
C LYS A 148 -23.09 4.61 1.12
N GLN A 149 -23.78 3.50 1.37
CA GLN A 149 -24.03 2.98 2.73
C GLN A 149 -23.19 1.74 3.05
N GLU A 150 -22.45 1.22 2.08
CA GLU A 150 -21.46 0.16 2.25
C GLU A 150 -20.36 0.27 1.19
N ASP A 151 -19.16 -0.21 1.50
CA ASP A 151 -18.05 -0.37 0.56
C ASP A 151 -17.00 -1.34 1.13
N GLU A 152 -16.02 -1.71 0.32
CA GLU A 152 -14.87 -2.51 0.72
C GLU A 152 -13.59 -1.67 0.81
N VAL A 153 -12.74 -1.98 1.78
CA VAL A 153 -11.46 -1.31 2.01
C VAL A 153 -10.39 -2.33 2.39
N LEU A 154 -9.14 -2.02 2.09
CA LEU A 154 -8.01 -2.81 2.54
C LEU A 154 -7.42 -2.19 3.81
N ILE A 155 -7.39 -2.94 4.91
CA ILE A 155 -6.82 -2.49 6.21
C ILE A 155 -5.92 -3.63 6.71
N ASP A 156 -4.64 -3.32 6.95
CA ASP A 156 -3.62 -4.26 7.43
C ASP A 156 -3.57 -5.58 6.61
N ASN A 157 -3.53 -5.46 5.28
CA ASN A 157 -3.54 -6.56 4.31
C ASN A 157 -4.78 -7.48 4.34
N ALA A 158 -5.82 -7.13 5.10
CA ALA A 158 -7.11 -7.81 5.08
C ALA A 158 -8.15 -6.94 4.35
N ARG A 159 -9.05 -7.59 3.63
CA ARG A 159 -10.20 -6.91 3.02
C ARG A 159 -11.33 -6.81 4.03
N TRP A 160 -11.87 -5.62 4.21
CA TRP A 160 -12.95 -5.32 5.13
C TRP A 160 -14.12 -4.73 4.38
N LYS A 161 -15.32 -5.22 4.65
CA LYS A 161 -16.55 -4.57 4.21
C LYS A 161 -17.09 -3.72 5.36
N TRP A 162 -17.31 -2.44 5.11
CA TRP A 162 -17.99 -1.56 6.06
C TRP A 162 -19.45 -1.36 5.66
N THR A 163 -20.33 -1.25 6.66
CA THR A 163 -21.77 -1.08 6.49
C THR A 163 -22.28 -0.04 7.48
N CYS A 164 -22.91 1.00 6.96
CA CYS A 164 -23.52 2.06 7.76
C CYS A 164 -24.84 1.63 8.38
N LYS A 165 -25.21 2.31 9.47
CA LYS A 165 -26.45 2.06 10.22
C LYS A 165 -26.59 0.60 10.65
N SER A 166 -25.47 -0.02 11.01
CA SER A 166 -25.36 -1.44 11.30
C SER A 166 -24.50 -1.67 12.54
N ILE A 167 -24.90 -2.64 13.36
CA ILE A 167 -24.16 -3.11 14.53
C ILE A 167 -24.13 -4.65 14.50
N LEU A 168 -23.07 -5.25 15.03
CA LEU A 168 -22.98 -6.70 15.16
C LEU A 168 -23.93 -7.22 16.25
N ASN A 169 -24.48 -8.41 16.06
CA ASN A 169 -25.42 -9.04 16.99
C ASN A 169 -24.75 -9.43 18.32
N THR A 170 -23.51 -9.88 18.26
CA THR A 170 -22.75 -10.36 19.42
C THR A 170 -21.49 -9.52 19.60
N LEU A 171 -21.57 -8.55 20.52
CA LEU A 171 -20.48 -7.64 20.84
C LEU A 171 -19.94 -7.87 22.24
N ASN A 172 -18.65 -7.61 22.42
CA ASN A 172 -18.07 -7.50 23.74
C ASN A 172 -18.67 -6.27 24.45
N LEU A 173 -19.16 -6.48 25.68
CA LEU A 173 -19.76 -5.42 26.50
C LEU A 173 -18.76 -4.31 26.82
N LYS A 174 -17.46 -4.60 26.78
CA LYS A 174 -16.40 -3.59 26.96
C LYS A 174 -16.07 -2.93 25.64
N SER A 175 -16.51 -1.68 25.47
CA SER A 175 -16.07 -0.84 24.36
C SER A 175 -14.68 -0.24 24.62
N ARG A 176 -13.92 -0.01 23.55
CA ARG A 176 -12.67 0.76 23.60
C ARG A 176 -12.82 2.10 22.87
N PRO A 177 -12.19 3.18 23.35
CA PRO A 177 -12.20 4.44 22.63
C PRO A 177 -11.33 4.33 21.35
N ALA A 178 -11.82 4.91 20.25
CA ALA A 178 -11.04 5.15 19.03
C ALA A 178 -11.46 6.49 18.42
N ALA A 179 -10.54 7.18 17.76
CA ALA A 179 -10.79 8.45 17.09
C ALA A 179 -11.69 8.26 15.87
N ASN A 180 -11.43 7.23 15.06
CA ASN A 180 -12.13 6.95 13.82
C ASN A 180 -12.35 5.44 13.60
N ALA A 181 -13.05 5.10 12.51
CA ALA A 181 -13.42 3.72 12.21
C ALA A 181 -12.21 2.89 11.72
N LEU A 182 -11.21 3.52 11.09
CA LEU A 182 -9.97 2.84 10.71
C LEU A 182 -9.20 2.37 11.95
N GLU A 183 -8.96 3.26 12.92
CA GLU A 183 -8.26 2.92 14.17
C GLU A 183 -8.96 1.76 14.89
N CYS A 184 -10.30 1.76 14.86
CA CYS A 184 -11.13 0.68 15.38
C CYS A 184 -10.83 -0.68 14.72
N ALA A 185 -10.74 -0.69 13.38
CA ALA A 185 -10.47 -1.88 12.60
C ALA A 185 -9.02 -2.35 12.76
N SER A 186 -8.04 -1.45 12.79
CA SER A 186 -6.63 -1.79 13.04
C SER A 186 -6.42 -2.37 14.45
N LEU A 187 -7.10 -1.84 15.47
CA LEU A 187 -7.10 -2.43 16.81
C LEU A 187 -7.65 -3.87 16.79
N CYS A 188 -8.73 -4.11 16.06
CA CYS A 188 -9.27 -5.46 15.87
C CYS A 188 -8.33 -6.37 15.06
N ALA A 189 -7.68 -5.87 14.01
CA ALA A 189 -6.71 -6.62 13.23
C ALA A 189 -5.54 -7.11 14.08
N SER A 190 -4.96 -6.23 14.91
CA SER A 190 -3.85 -6.56 15.82
C SER A 190 -4.22 -7.57 16.92
N GLU A 191 -5.50 -7.65 17.29
CA GLU A 191 -6.01 -8.60 18.30
C GLU A 191 -6.59 -9.89 17.69
N GLY A 192 -6.45 -10.09 16.37
CA GLY A 192 -6.97 -11.27 15.68
C GLY A 192 -8.50 -11.32 15.61
N CYS A 193 -9.17 -10.18 15.78
CA CYS A 193 -10.61 -10.06 15.66
C CYS A 193 -11.03 -10.00 14.18
N GLU A 194 -12.27 -10.41 13.88
CA GLU A 194 -12.80 -10.52 12.52
C GLU A 194 -13.90 -9.51 12.18
N ALA A 195 -14.49 -8.86 13.19
CA ALA A 195 -15.53 -7.87 12.98
C ALA A 195 -15.61 -6.88 14.15
N ILE A 196 -15.92 -5.61 13.85
CA ILE A 196 -16.18 -4.56 14.84
C ILE A 196 -17.44 -3.77 14.52
N SER A 197 -17.96 -3.06 15.52
CA SER A 197 -18.92 -1.99 15.38
C SER A 197 -18.36 -0.71 15.98
N PHE A 198 -18.31 0.35 15.19
CA PHE A 198 -17.88 1.67 15.57
C PHE A 198 -19.10 2.58 15.75
N ARG A 199 -19.20 3.26 16.88
CA ARG A 199 -20.28 4.22 17.13
C ARG A 199 -19.98 5.55 16.43
N THR A 200 -20.77 5.87 15.41
CA THR A 200 -20.64 7.09 14.60
C THR A 200 -21.33 8.32 15.23
N GLN A 201 -22.32 8.10 16.12
CA GLN A 201 -23.10 9.17 16.74
C GLN A 201 -23.21 9.03 18.27
N GLY A 202 -23.07 10.14 19.01
CA GLY A 202 -23.28 10.23 20.46
C GLY A 202 -22.32 11.18 21.19
N ASP A 203 -22.54 11.34 22.50
CA ASP A 203 -21.91 12.37 23.36
C ASP A 203 -20.43 12.14 23.70
N ASN A 204 -19.90 10.94 23.43
CA ASN A 204 -18.49 10.66 23.69
C ASN A 204 -17.64 11.29 22.59
N GLN A 205 -16.67 12.15 22.92
CA GLN A 205 -15.85 12.85 21.90
C GLN A 205 -14.95 11.89 21.12
N ARG A 206 -14.49 10.81 21.75
CA ARG A 206 -13.84 9.68 21.07
C ARG A 206 -14.92 8.64 20.77
N GLY A 207 -15.01 8.19 19.52
CA GLY A 207 -15.92 7.10 19.15
C GLY A 207 -15.66 5.85 19.99
N ASN A 208 -16.64 4.94 20.04
CA ASN A 208 -16.51 3.71 20.79
C ASN A 208 -16.51 2.52 19.82
N CYS A 209 -15.49 1.68 19.98
CA CYS A 209 -15.27 0.42 19.30
C CYS A 209 -15.80 -0.75 20.10
N PHE A 210 -16.66 -1.54 19.49
CA PHE A 210 -17.20 -2.76 20.05
C PHE A 210 -16.72 -3.93 19.17
N PHE A 211 -16.06 -4.90 19.79
CA PHE A 211 -15.43 -6.02 19.08
C PHE A 211 -16.41 -7.19 19.08
N ALA A 212 -16.45 -7.96 18.00
CA ALA A 212 -17.25 -9.19 17.95
C ALA A 212 -16.82 -10.19 19.04
N LEU A 213 -17.78 -10.93 19.59
CA LEU A 213 -17.51 -12.12 20.39
C LEU A 213 -17.50 -13.36 19.49
N GLY A 214 -16.32 -13.96 19.30
CA GLY A 214 -16.16 -15.13 18.44
C GLY A 214 -16.22 -14.80 16.94
N SER A 215 -16.58 -15.79 16.12
CA SER A 215 -16.66 -15.68 14.65
C SER A 215 -18.03 -15.23 14.13
N ASN A 216 -18.95 -14.81 15.00
CA ASN A 216 -20.26 -14.35 14.56
C ASN A 216 -20.17 -12.95 13.94
N LYS A 217 -20.51 -12.88 12.65
CA LYS A 217 -20.46 -11.68 11.79
C LYS A 217 -21.85 -11.10 11.49
N ASP A 218 -22.90 -11.65 12.10
CA ASP A 218 -24.27 -11.23 11.86
C ASP A 218 -24.47 -9.76 12.28
N GLN A 219 -25.11 -9.02 11.39
CA GLN A 219 -25.38 -7.60 11.54
C GLN A 219 -26.87 -7.35 11.76
N GLN A 220 -27.21 -6.33 12.56
CA GLN A 220 -28.57 -5.83 12.72
C GLN A 220 -28.63 -4.31 12.52
N PRO A 221 -29.78 -3.76 12.09
CA PRO A 221 -29.95 -2.33 11.89
C PRO A 221 -29.73 -1.54 13.19
N ALA A 222 -28.81 -0.58 13.15
CA ALA A 222 -28.51 0.33 14.25
C ALA A 222 -28.04 1.70 13.73
N PRO A 223 -28.88 2.74 13.74
CA PRO A 223 -28.63 4.01 13.05
C PRO A 223 -27.36 4.77 13.47
N LYS A 224 -26.86 4.50 14.68
CA LYS A 224 -25.73 5.21 15.31
C LYS A 224 -24.39 4.49 15.15
N PHE A 225 -24.36 3.43 14.35
CA PHE A 225 -23.21 2.54 14.23
C PHE A 225 -22.85 2.30 12.77
N LEU A 226 -21.57 2.03 12.57
CA LEU A 226 -21.00 1.46 11.37
C LEU A 226 -20.31 0.16 11.78
N SER A 227 -20.58 -0.93 11.07
CA SER A 227 -19.90 -2.21 11.29
C SER A 227 -18.82 -2.42 10.23
N LEU A 228 -17.67 -2.99 10.62
CA LEU A 228 -16.66 -3.50 9.70
C LEU A 228 -16.50 -4.99 9.91
N VAL A 229 -16.53 -5.76 8.83
CA VAL A 229 -16.38 -7.23 8.85
C VAL A 229 -15.27 -7.62 7.88
N LYS A 230 -14.33 -8.46 8.32
CA LYS A 230 -13.34 -9.07 7.41
C LYS A 230 -14.07 -9.95 6.40
N VAL A 231 -13.82 -9.68 5.13
CA VAL A 231 -14.25 -10.54 4.03
C VAL A 231 -13.30 -11.74 4.04
N GLU A 232 -13.81 -12.92 4.35
CA GLU A 232 -13.04 -14.15 4.17
C GLU A 232 -12.71 -14.31 2.68
N LYS A 233 -11.47 -14.70 2.36
CA LYS A 233 -11.16 -15.19 1.01
C LYS A 233 -12.18 -16.29 0.73
N ASP A 234 -12.95 -16.15 -0.34
CA ASP A 234 -13.95 -17.14 -0.72
C ASP A 234 -13.37 -18.54 -0.50
N PRO A 235 -14.04 -19.42 0.28
CA PRO A 235 -13.61 -20.81 0.36
C PRO A 235 -13.55 -21.33 -1.08
N PRO A 236 -12.54 -22.15 -1.42
CA PRO A 236 -12.48 -22.77 -2.74
C PRO A 236 -13.84 -23.41 -2.98
N ILE A 237 -14.56 -22.90 -3.99
CA ILE A 237 -15.84 -23.42 -4.42
C ILE A 237 -15.63 -24.93 -4.52
N PRO A 238 -16.38 -25.76 -3.76
CA PRO A 238 -16.26 -27.21 -3.87
C PRO A 238 -16.46 -27.52 -5.36
N PRO A 239 -15.58 -28.32 -5.97
CA PRO A 239 -15.60 -28.50 -7.42
C PRO A 239 -17.01 -28.92 -7.82
N THR A 240 -17.71 -28.00 -8.48
CA THR A 240 -18.90 -28.31 -9.24
C THR A 240 -18.48 -29.47 -10.15
N PRO A 241 -19.22 -30.58 -10.23
CA PRO A 241 -18.89 -31.64 -11.18
C PRO A 241 -18.71 -30.96 -12.55
N GLU A 242 -17.48 -31.03 -13.09
CA GLU A 242 -17.14 -30.34 -14.33
C GLU A 242 -18.15 -30.78 -15.40
N PRO A 243 -18.72 -29.85 -16.18
CA PRO A 243 -19.35 -30.23 -17.42
C PRO A 243 -18.26 -30.91 -18.25
N GLU A 244 -18.50 -32.16 -18.64
CA GLU A 244 -17.70 -32.84 -19.66
C GLU A 244 -17.47 -31.83 -20.81
N CYS A 245 -16.22 -31.66 -21.26
CA CYS A 245 -15.85 -30.68 -22.29
C CYS A 245 -16.94 -30.63 -23.37
N GLU A 246 -17.77 -29.58 -23.36
CA GLU A 246 -19.02 -29.55 -24.15
C GLU A 246 -18.73 -29.73 -25.64
N GLU A 247 -17.56 -29.30 -26.09
CA GLU A 247 -17.06 -29.49 -27.45
C GLU A 247 -16.73 -30.96 -27.73
N CYS A 248 -16.00 -31.65 -26.86
CA CYS A 248 -15.67 -33.07 -27.04
C CYS A 248 -16.90 -33.99 -26.91
N VAL A 249 -17.88 -33.62 -26.07
CA VAL A 249 -19.15 -34.36 -25.99
C VAL A 249 -19.96 -34.17 -27.26
N LYS A 250 -20.04 -32.93 -27.78
CA LYS A 250 -20.71 -32.65 -29.06
C LYS A 250 -20.04 -33.37 -30.22
N GLU A 251 -18.72 -33.33 -30.35
CA GLU A 251 -18.00 -34.01 -31.43
C GLU A 251 -18.15 -35.54 -31.35
N LYS A 252 -18.13 -36.11 -30.13
CA LYS A 252 -18.39 -37.54 -29.92
C LYS A 252 -19.82 -37.91 -30.27
N ASP A 253 -20.80 -37.11 -29.87
CA ASP A 253 -22.21 -37.34 -30.16
C ASP A 253 -22.49 -37.18 -31.67
N GLU A 254 -21.85 -36.22 -32.34
CA GLU A 254 -21.85 -36.07 -33.80
C GLU A 254 -21.22 -37.29 -34.48
N CYS A 255 -20.06 -37.79 -34.03
CA CYS A 255 -19.47 -39.01 -34.60
C CYS A 255 -20.35 -40.26 -34.36
N ILE A 256 -21.03 -40.37 -33.21
CA ILE A 256 -22.00 -41.46 -32.93
C ILE A 256 -23.21 -41.35 -33.87
N GLN A 257 -23.70 -40.14 -34.10
CA GLN A 257 -24.86 -39.88 -34.95
C GLN A 257 -24.54 -40.11 -36.43
N ASP A 258 -23.38 -39.65 -36.91
CA ASP A 258 -22.85 -39.93 -38.26
C ASP A 258 -22.66 -41.43 -38.49
N LYS A 259 -22.17 -42.17 -37.48
CA LYS A 259 -22.04 -43.62 -37.54
C LYS A 259 -23.39 -44.32 -37.65
N LYS A 260 -24.42 -43.79 -36.98
CA LYS A 260 -25.79 -44.33 -37.00
C LYS A 260 -26.46 -44.07 -38.34
N GLU A 261 -26.38 -42.84 -38.86
CA GLU A 261 -26.88 -42.50 -40.20
C GLU A 261 -26.16 -43.28 -41.31
N CYS A 262 -24.86 -43.58 -41.17
CA CYS A 262 -24.14 -44.44 -42.10
C CYS A 262 -24.66 -45.88 -42.10
N ASN A 263 -24.91 -46.46 -40.92
CA ASN A 263 -25.45 -47.81 -40.83
C ASN A 263 -26.86 -47.89 -41.42
N ASP A 264 -27.71 -46.91 -41.12
CA ASP A 264 -29.08 -46.86 -41.64
C ASP A 264 -29.09 -46.71 -43.18
N LYS A 265 -28.17 -45.91 -43.75
CA LYS A 265 -28.00 -45.80 -45.21
C LYS A 265 -27.48 -47.08 -45.86
N MET A 266 -26.60 -47.81 -45.17
CA MET A 266 -26.07 -49.09 -45.65
C MET A 266 -27.16 -50.18 -45.65
N ASP A 267 -28.05 -50.17 -44.66
CA ASP A 267 -29.22 -51.06 -44.61
C ASP A 267 -30.22 -50.73 -45.73
N THR A 268 -30.53 -49.46 -46.00
CA THR A 268 -31.37 -49.08 -47.15
C THR A 268 -30.74 -49.45 -48.51
N CYS A 269 -29.41 -49.34 -48.64
CA CYS A 269 -28.72 -49.74 -49.86
C CYS A 269 -28.86 -51.25 -50.12
N LYS A 270 -28.81 -52.06 -49.04
CA LYS A 270 -28.98 -53.51 -49.11
C LYS A 270 -30.40 -53.91 -49.49
N ASP A 271 -31.40 -53.26 -48.89
CA ASP A 271 -32.81 -53.50 -49.20
C ASP A 271 -33.16 -53.12 -50.65
N ASP A 272 -32.63 -51.99 -51.15
CA ASP A 272 -32.83 -51.56 -52.55
C ASP A 272 -32.14 -52.51 -53.55
N LEU A 273 -30.97 -53.07 -53.20
CA LEU A 273 -30.28 -54.07 -54.01
C LEU A 273 -31.07 -55.39 -54.07
N GLU A 274 -31.53 -55.90 -52.93
CA GLU A 274 -32.33 -57.14 -52.84
C GLU A 274 -33.68 -56.98 -53.57
N GLN A 275 -34.33 -55.82 -53.44
CA GLN A 275 -35.60 -55.53 -54.11
C GLN A 275 -35.43 -55.42 -55.64
N THR A 276 -34.27 -54.94 -56.12
CA THR A 276 -33.97 -54.79 -57.54
C THR A 276 -33.48 -56.11 -58.15
N GLU A 277 -32.72 -56.93 -57.41
CA GLU A 277 -32.39 -58.31 -57.80
C GLU A 277 -33.66 -59.17 -57.95
N HIS A 278 -34.60 -59.07 -57.01
CA HIS A 278 -35.89 -59.76 -57.10
C HIS A 278 -36.71 -59.34 -58.33
N LYS A 279 -36.71 -58.04 -58.68
CA LYS A 279 -37.35 -57.53 -59.91
C LYS A 279 -36.66 -58.08 -61.17
N LEU A 280 -35.32 -58.16 -61.17
CA LEU A 280 -34.55 -58.71 -62.28
C LEU A 280 -34.81 -60.22 -62.47
N GLU A 281 -34.88 -60.98 -61.39
CA GLU A 281 -35.18 -62.42 -61.38
C GLU A 281 -36.60 -62.71 -61.88
N MET A 282 -37.59 -61.92 -61.44
CA MET A 282 -38.96 -61.97 -61.96
C MET A 282 -39.05 -61.66 -63.46
N CYS A 283 -38.20 -60.76 -63.97
CA CYS A 283 -38.19 -60.36 -65.37
C CYS A 283 -37.50 -61.42 -66.26
N GLN A 284 -36.40 -62.02 -65.78
CA GLN A 284 -35.71 -63.12 -66.46
C GLN A 284 -36.57 -64.39 -66.62
N ASN A 285 -37.47 -64.66 -65.67
CA ASN A 285 -38.37 -65.82 -65.71
C ASN A 285 -39.60 -65.65 -66.64
N ASN A 286 -39.87 -64.44 -67.16
CA ASN A 286 -41.07 -64.12 -67.96
C ASN A 286 -40.73 -63.74 -69.43
N GLN A 287 -39.83 -64.50 -70.07
CA GLN A 287 -39.38 -64.23 -71.45
C GLN A 287 -40.39 -64.66 -72.53
N VAL A 288 -41.33 -63.78 -72.90
CA VAL A 288 -42.11 -63.91 -74.16
C VAL A 288 -42.37 -62.55 -74.85
N ASP A 289 -41.93 -61.40 -74.30
CA ASP A 289 -42.27 -60.07 -74.84
C ASP A 289 -41.05 -59.14 -74.98
N GLN A 290 -40.87 -58.56 -76.17
CA GLN A 290 -39.70 -57.77 -76.55
C GLN A 290 -39.60 -56.45 -75.76
N GLY A 291 -40.73 -55.88 -75.33
CA GLY A 291 -40.75 -54.69 -74.47
C GLY A 291 -40.30 -54.96 -73.03
N LYS A 292 -40.51 -56.18 -72.52
CA LYS A 292 -40.05 -56.58 -71.19
C LYS A 292 -38.53 -56.84 -71.16
N LEU A 293 -37.95 -57.22 -72.31
CA LEU A 293 -36.51 -57.41 -72.46
C LEU A 293 -35.75 -56.08 -72.32
N THR A 294 -36.25 -55.01 -72.95
CA THR A 294 -35.65 -53.67 -72.86
C THR A 294 -35.77 -53.08 -71.46
N GLN A 295 -36.89 -53.35 -70.77
CA GLN A 295 -37.06 -52.99 -69.35
C GLN A 295 -36.05 -53.75 -68.46
N CYS A 296 -35.82 -55.03 -68.73
CA CYS A 296 -34.86 -55.85 -68.00
C CYS A 296 -33.40 -55.37 -68.17
N GLU A 297 -33.02 -54.92 -69.37
CA GLU A 297 -31.71 -54.31 -69.62
C GLU A 297 -31.54 -52.95 -68.93
N ALA A 298 -32.60 -52.14 -68.87
CA ALA A 298 -32.61 -50.90 -68.11
C ALA A 298 -32.48 -51.15 -66.59
N ASP A 299 -33.23 -52.10 -66.05
CA ASP A 299 -33.20 -52.48 -64.64
C ASP A 299 -31.83 -53.06 -64.25
N LYS A 300 -31.17 -53.82 -65.15
CA LYS A 300 -29.80 -54.32 -64.95
C LYS A 300 -28.76 -53.19 -64.87
N SER A 301 -28.89 -52.16 -65.73
CA SER A 301 -28.02 -50.98 -65.70
C SER A 301 -28.22 -50.16 -64.42
N VAL A 302 -29.47 -50.05 -63.93
CA VAL A 302 -29.77 -49.39 -62.65
C VAL A 302 -29.16 -50.15 -61.48
N LEU A 303 -29.24 -51.49 -61.48
CA LEU A 303 -28.62 -52.34 -60.45
C LEU A 303 -27.09 -52.16 -60.39
N GLN A 304 -26.42 -52.18 -61.55
CA GLN A 304 -24.96 -51.97 -61.60
C GLN A 304 -24.55 -50.60 -61.06
N LYS A 305 -25.33 -49.56 -61.37
CA LYS A 305 -25.08 -48.22 -60.86
C LYS A 305 -25.31 -48.12 -59.35
N ALA A 306 -26.35 -48.77 -58.84
CA ALA A 306 -26.61 -48.85 -57.40
C ALA A 306 -25.49 -49.61 -56.66
N GLU A 307 -24.97 -50.71 -57.24
CA GLU A 307 -23.84 -51.46 -56.68
C GLU A 307 -22.55 -50.62 -56.62
N GLU A 308 -22.24 -49.87 -57.69
CA GLU A 308 -21.09 -48.95 -57.72
C GLU A 308 -21.22 -47.80 -56.71
N ASP A 309 -22.40 -47.19 -56.61
CA ASP A 309 -22.64 -46.12 -55.63
C ASP A 309 -22.58 -46.65 -54.19
N CYS A 310 -23.04 -47.88 -53.93
CA CYS A 310 -22.91 -48.54 -52.63
C CYS A 310 -21.44 -48.82 -52.26
N ARG A 311 -20.63 -49.29 -53.22
CA ARG A 311 -19.18 -49.46 -53.01
C ARG A 311 -18.49 -48.13 -52.69
N ARG A 312 -18.85 -47.06 -53.40
CA ARG A 312 -18.27 -45.73 -53.16
C ARG A 312 -18.62 -45.23 -51.76
N HIS A 313 -19.88 -45.34 -51.36
CA HIS A 313 -20.33 -44.96 -50.02
C HIS A 313 -19.64 -45.79 -48.93
N SER A 314 -19.51 -47.11 -49.11
CA SER A 314 -18.80 -47.96 -48.15
C SER A 314 -17.34 -47.55 -47.95
N ALA A 315 -16.64 -47.11 -49.00
CA ALA A 315 -15.27 -46.63 -48.91
C ALA A 315 -15.18 -45.28 -48.14
N GLU A 316 -16.11 -44.36 -48.42
CA GLU A 316 -16.21 -43.08 -47.70
C GLU A 316 -16.51 -43.29 -46.20
N VAL A 317 -17.36 -44.27 -45.85
CA VAL A 317 -17.65 -44.61 -44.45
C VAL A 317 -16.42 -45.17 -43.73
N GLU A 318 -15.63 -46.04 -44.36
CA GLU A 318 -14.42 -46.58 -43.74
C GLU A 318 -13.34 -45.50 -43.54
N GLU A 319 -13.22 -44.53 -44.46
CA GLU A 319 -12.32 -43.40 -44.29
C GLU A 319 -12.77 -42.48 -43.14
N LYS A 320 -14.07 -42.16 -43.05
CA LYS A 320 -14.62 -41.40 -41.90
C LYS A 320 -14.40 -42.12 -40.56
N LYS A 321 -14.59 -43.45 -40.52
CA LYS A 321 -14.30 -44.24 -39.31
C LYS A 321 -12.82 -44.22 -38.93
N LYS A 322 -11.93 -44.17 -39.92
CA LYS A 322 -10.50 -44.03 -39.67
C LYS A 322 -10.19 -42.65 -39.09
N GLN A 323 -10.75 -41.59 -39.68
CA GLN A 323 -10.57 -40.21 -39.21
C GLN A 323 -11.07 -40.02 -37.76
N CYS A 324 -12.29 -40.49 -37.43
CA CYS A 324 -12.81 -40.38 -36.05
C CYS A 324 -11.96 -41.16 -35.03
N ARG A 325 -11.28 -42.25 -35.42
CA ARG A 325 -10.34 -42.95 -34.53
C ARG A 325 -9.06 -42.14 -34.26
N GLU A 326 -8.57 -41.41 -35.26
CA GLU A 326 -7.38 -40.55 -35.13
C GLU A 326 -7.70 -39.32 -34.26
N GLU A 327 -8.87 -38.72 -34.45
CA GLU A 327 -9.37 -37.61 -33.63
C GLU A 327 -9.59 -38.05 -32.17
N GLN A 328 -10.20 -39.22 -31.94
CA GLN A 328 -10.37 -39.77 -30.60
C GLN A 328 -9.03 -39.97 -29.88
N HIS A 329 -8.02 -40.50 -30.57
CA HIS A 329 -6.69 -40.70 -29.99
C HIS A 329 -6.02 -39.36 -29.63
N THR A 330 -6.20 -38.35 -30.47
CA THR A 330 -5.68 -36.99 -30.21
C THR A 330 -6.34 -36.38 -28.98
N CYS A 331 -7.67 -36.48 -28.86
CA CYS A 331 -8.42 -36.01 -27.70
C CYS A 331 -7.95 -36.67 -26.38
N GLU A 332 -7.68 -37.98 -26.38
CA GLU A 332 -7.18 -38.66 -25.17
C GLU A 332 -5.78 -38.18 -24.76
N ILE A 333 -4.90 -37.89 -25.73
CA ILE A 333 -3.57 -37.31 -25.45
C ILE A 333 -3.72 -35.92 -24.84
N GLU A 334 -4.55 -35.07 -25.43
CA GLU A 334 -4.79 -33.71 -24.95
C GLU A 334 -5.37 -33.72 -23.53
N LYS A 335 -6.33 -34.61 -23.24
CA LYS A 335 -6.84 -34.83 -21.89
C LYS A 335 -5.75 -35.22 -20.90
N GLY A 336 -4.84 -36.11 -21.30
CA GLY A 336 -3.68 -36.50 -20.49
C GLY A 336 -2.76 -35.30 -20.18
N ASN A 337 -2.44 -34.50 -21.19
CA ASN A 337 -1.62 -33.30 -21.05
C ASN A 337 -2.26 -32.26 -20.14
N LEU A 338 -3.57 -32.03 -20.29
CA LEU A 338 -4.32 -31.08 -19.47
C LEU A 338 -4.33 -31.50 -17.99
N ASN A 339 -4.47 -32.80 -17.73
CA ASN A 339 -4.43 -33.33 -16.37
C ASN A 339 -3.03 -33.16 -15.72
N MET A 340 -1.95 -33.34 -16.49
CA MET A 340 -0.59 -33.05 -16.01
C MET A 340 -0.39 -31.57 -15.70
N GLN A 341 -0.88 -30.67 -16.56
CA GLN A 341 -0.80 -29.22 -16.31
C GLN A 341 -1.60 -28.81 -15.06
N LYS A 342 -2.77 -29.42 -14.83
CA LYS A 342 -3.58 -29.21 -13.63
C LYS A 342 -2.81 -29.62 -12.37
N GLN A 343 -2.20 -30.81 -12.37
CA GLN A 343 -1.41 -31.29 -11.25
C GLN A 343 -0.18 -30.40 -10.98
N GLN A 344 0.46 -29.90 -12.04
CA GLN A 344 1.56 -28.93 -11.90
C GLN A 344 1.08 -27.62 -11.26
N CYS A 345 -0.06 -27.09 -11.70
CA CYS A 345 -0.65 -25.87 -11.15
C CYS A 345 -1.02 -26.03 -9.66
N GLU A 346 -1.55 -27.19 -9.26
CA GLU A 346 -1.82 -27.49 -7.85
C GLU A 346 -0.55 -27.55 -7.00
N ASN A 347 0.52 -28.16 -7.53
CA ASN A 347 1.82 -28.18 -6.85
C ASN A 347 2.41 -26.78 -6.71
N ASP A 348 2.38 -25.97 -7.76
CA ASP A 348 2.87 -24.59 -7.75
C ASP A 348 2.07 -23.72 -6.77
N LYS A 349 0.74 -23.89 -6.72
CA LYS A 349 -0.12 -23.23 -5.73
C LYS A 349 0.24 -23.59 -4.30
N ASN A 350 0.50 -24.88 -4.02
CA ASN A 350 0.90 -25.34 -2.70
C ASN A 350 2.28 -24.78 -2.30
N GLN A 351 3.22 -24.74 -3.24
CA GLN A 351 4.53 -24.13 -3.02
C GLN A 351 4.41 -22.64 -2.70
N LEU A 352 3.61 -21.90 -3.47
CA LEU A 352 3.39 -20.46 -3.25
C LEU A 352 2.78 -20.18 -1.86
N ASN A 353 1.87 -21.05 -1.40
CA ASN A 353 1.29 -20.95 -0.06
C ASN A 353 2.32 -21.17 1.06
N MET A 354 3.26 -22.11 0.88
CA MET A 354 4.35 -22.30 1.84
C MET A 354 5.28 -21.10 1.87
N ASP A 355 5.62 -20.54 0.70
CA ASP A 355 6.47 -19.36 0.59
C ASP A 355 5.81 -18.12 1.23
N LEU A 356 4.49 -17.95 1.04
CA LEU A 356 3.72 -16.91 1.71
C LEU A 356 3.75 -17.06 3.24
N THR A 357 3.54 -18.27 3.74
CA THR A 357 3.59 -18.54 5.19
C THR A 357 4.98 -18.23 5.77
N HIS A 358 6.04 -18.60 5.05
CA HIS A 358 7.40 -18.28 5.47
C HIS A 358 7.66 -16.77 5.52
N LYS A 359 7.12 -16.01 4.55
CA LYS A 359 7.21 -14.55 4.54
C LYS A 359 6.43 -13.91 5.68
N ASP A 360 5.26 -14.43 6.03
CA ASP A 360 4.49 -13.95 7.19
C ASP A 360 5.26 -14.17 8.50
N ASP A 361 5.96 -15.30 8.66
CA ASP A 361 6.82 -15.56 9.82
C ASP A 361 8.02 -14.59 9.88
N GLU A 362 8.64 -14.27 8.75
CA GLU A 362 9.71 -13.26 8.66
C GLU A 362 9.20 -11.87 9.06
N ILE A 363 8.00 -11.47 8.58
CA ILE A 363 7.36 -10.20 8.93
C ILE A 363 7.07 -10.14 10.44
N ALA A 364 6.57 -11.23 11.03
CA ALA A 364 6.31 -11.30 12.47
C ALA A 364 7.60 -11.14 13.28
N ALA A 365 8.70 -11.77 12.85
CA ALA A 365 10.01 -11.63 13.47
C ALA A 365 10.55 -10.20 13.37
N LEU A 366 10.42 -9.55 12.21
CA LEU A 366 10.84 -8.15 12.00
C LEU A 366 10.02 -7.18 12.87
N ASN A 367 8.70 -7.36 12.95
CA ASN A 367 7.84 -6.54 13.80
C ASN A 367 8.23 -6.64 15.28
N SER A 368 8.62 -7.84 15.74
CA SER A 368 9.16 -8.02 17.11
C SER A 368 10.45 -7.21 17.35
N GLN A 369 11.33 -7.13 16.35
CA GLN A 369 12.54 -6.31 16.44
C GLN A 369 12.23 -4.80 16.46
N ILE A 370 11.28 -4.35 15.64
CA ILE A 370 10.82 -2.94 15.62
C ILE A 370 10.30 -2.53 17.00
N VAL A 371 9.44 -3.36 17.60
CA VAL A 371 8.91 -3.10 18.96
C VAL A 371 10.05 -2.99 19.98
N THR A 372 11.05 -3.87 19.89
CA THR A 372 12.22 -3.84 20.77
C THR A 372 13.06 -2.57 20.57
N LEU A 373 13.25 -2.12 19.33
CA LEU A 373 14.00 -0.90 19.01
C LEU A 373 13.27 0.36 19.49
N ASN A 374 11.96 0.45 19.29
CA ASN A 374 11.16 1.56 19.79
C ASN A 374 11.24 1.66 21.31
N GLY A 375 11.17 0.54 22.03
CA GLY A 375 11.37 0.53 23.48
C GLY A 375 12.76 1.04 23.92
N ARG A 376 13.81 0.79 23.12
CA ARG A 376 15.16 1.33 23.38
C ARG A 376 15.24 2.83 23.10
N ILE A 377 14.59 3.32 22.04
CA ILE A 377 14.50 4.74 21.72
C ILE A 377 13.79 5.50 22.84
N ASP A 378 12.67 4.98 23.33
CA ASP A 378 11.92 5.57 24.44
C ASP A 378 12.78 5.65 25.72
N ALA A 379 13.52 4.59 26.04
CA ALA A 379 14.44 4.58 27.18
C ALA A 379 15.59 5.60 27.04
N LEU A 380 16.12 5.76 25.82
CA LEU A 380 17.12 6.79 25.50
C LEU A 380 16.53 8.20 25.64
N GLN A 381 15.32 8.43 25.14
CA GLN A 381 14.62 9.70 25.25
C GLN A 381 14.36 10.08 26.72
N GLN A 382 13.92 9.13 27.54
CA GLN A 382 13.74 9.32 28.98
C GLN A 382 15.06 9.66 29.68
N SER A 383 16.14 8.97 29.31
CA SER A 383 17.48 9.23 29.85
C SER A 383 17.99 10.62 29.45
N TYR A 384 17.79 11.02 28.19
CA TYR A 384 18.11 12.36 27.69
C TYR A 384 17.32 13.43 28.42
N ASN A 385 16.00 13.27 28.57
CA ASN A 385 15.16 14.21 29.29
C ASN A 385 15.61 14.35 30.76
N SER A 386 15.92 13.23 31.41
CA SER A 386 16.43 13.24 32.79
C SER A 386 17.77 13.98 32.90
N LEU A 387 18.67 13.78 31.94
CA LEU A 387 19.94 14.49 31.87
C LEU A 387 19.75 15.98 31.55
N ASN A 388 18.82 16.32 30.66
CA ASN A 388 18.46 17.70 30.33
C ASN A 388 17.91 18.44 31.55
N VAL A 389 17.05 17.80 32.34
CA VAL A 389 16.56 18.33 33.63
C VAL A 389 17.73 18.54 34.60
N ALA A 390 18.64 17.56 34.71
CA ALA A 390 19.79 17.63 35.61
C ALA A 390 20.81 18.72 35.19
N CYS A 391 21.03 18.93 33.90
CA CYS A 391 22.01 19.87 33.35
C CYS A 391 21.45 21.29 33.15
N ASN A 392 20.21 21.41 32.69
CA ASN A 392 19.60 22.68 32.26
C ASN A 392 18.47 23.17 33.19
N GLY A 393 18.09 22.40 34.21
CA GLY A 393 17.19 22.85 35.29
C GLY A 393 15.73 22.99 34.92
N GLU A 394 15.28 22.43 33.80
CA GLU A 394 13.88 22.49 33.37
C GLU A 394 13.03 21.45 34.12
N GLY A 395 12.48 21.87 35.25
CA GLY A 395 11.39 21.19 35.94
C GLY A 395 10.45 22.22 36.57
N PRO A 396 9.25 21.81 37.03
CA PRO A 396 8.30 22.69 37.71
C PRO A 396 8.86 23.38 38.97
N ASP A 397 10.03 22.94 39.46
CA ASP A 397 10.75 23.51 40.60
C ASP A 397 11.88 24.50 40.21
N GLY A 398 11.92 24.94 38.95
CA GLY A 398 12.51 26.21 38.48
C GLY A 398 13.81 26.69 39.14
N LYS A 399 14.94 26.00 38.94
CA LYS A 399 16.26 26.57 39.26
C LYS A 399 16.72 27.46 38.10
N CYS A 400 16.90 28.75 38.36
CA CYS A 400 17.37 29.70 37.34
C CYS A 400 18.68 29.25 36.66
N ARG A 401 18.76 29.48 35.35
CA ARG A 401 19.93 29.17 34.52
C ARG A 401 21.10 30.11 34.85
N THR A 402 21.95 29.71 35.80
CA THR A 402 23.08 30.56 36.26
C THR A 402 24.39 30.38 35.47
N ASN A 403 24.43 29.44 34.53
CA ASN A 403 25.64 29.05 33.77
C ASN A 403 25.57 29.41 32.27
N LEU A 404 24.80 30.44 31.90
CA LEU A 404 24.60 30.78 30.48
C LEU A 404 25.87 31.34 29.83
N PHE A 405 26.28 30.69 28.74
CA PHE A 405 27.33 31.14 27.81
C PHE A 405 26.76 31.61 26.45
N ASP A 406 25.46 31.40 26.19
CA ASP A 406 24.79 31.79 24.95
C ASP A 406 23.54 32.65 25.21
N ALA A 407 23.32 33.63 24.34
CA ALA A 407 22.21 34.57 24.40
C ALA A 407 20.93 33.96 23.78
N GLU A 408 19.93 33.66 24.61
CA GLU A 408 18.59 33.23 24.15
C GLU A 408 17.56 34.38 24.18
N PRO A 409 16.54 34.37 23.29
CA PRO A 409 15.56 35.45 23.15
C PRO A 409 14.48 35.52 24.26
N ARG A 410 14.41 34.54 25.17
CA ARG A 410 13.40 34.50 26.25
C ARG A 410 13.94 35.12 27.54
N ASP A 411 13.17 36.07 28.10
CA ASP A 411 13.46 36.66 29.41
C ASP A 411 12.46 36.06 30.39
N ASP A 412 12.86 34.97 31.03
CA ASP A 412 12.00 34.15 31.89
C ASP A 412 11.72 34.83 33.25
N GLN A 413 12.12 36.10 33.44
CA GLN A 413 11.93 36.90 34.65
C GLN A 413 12.43 36.20 35.93
N CYS A 414 13.43 35.33 35.78
CA CYS A 414 13.89 34.46 36.85
C CYS A 414 14.48 35.26 38.01
N ILE A 415 14.27 34.79 39.25
CA ILE A 415 14.79 35.42 40.46
C ILE A 415 15.85 34.53 41.08
N ILE A 416 17.10 35.01 41.15
CA ILE A 416 18.17 34.31 41.87
C ILE A 416 18.38 34.92 43.25
N THR A 417 18.83 34.09 44.18
CA THR A 417 19.35 34.55 45.48
C THR A 417 20.87 34.55 45.42
N ALA A 418 21.49 35.67 45.79
CA ALA A 418 22.93 35.82 45.88
C ALA A 418 23.26 36.56 47.19
N GLY A 419 24.05 35.93 48.07
CA GLY A 419 24.16 36.41 49.45
C GLY A 419 22.79 36.46 50.15
N ASN A 420 22.47 37.59 50.77
CA ASN A 420 21.17 37.85 51.39
C ASN A 420 20.19 38.63 50.49
N GLU A 421 20.54 38.81 49.21
CA GLU A 421 19.81 39.66 48.28
C GLU A 421 19.16 38.83 47.17
N LYS A 422 18.07 39.35 46.60
CA LYS A 422 17.36 38.71 45.49
C LYS A 422 17.47 39.57 44.24
N PHE A 423 17.84 38.95 43.12
CA PHE A 423 18.00 39.64 41.85
C PHE A 423 17.05 39.05 40.80
N LYS A 424 16.28 39.92 40.14
CA LYS A 424 15.58 39.61 38.91
C LYS A 424 16.57 39.62 37.75
N ILE A 425 16.59 38.55 36.97
CA ILE A 425 17.52 38.36 35.87
C ILE A 425 16.86 38.74 34.55
N HIS A 426 17.63 39.44 33.71
CA HIS A 426 17.30 39.80 32.35
C HIS A 426 18.39 39.26 31.40
N TYR A 427 18.04 38.24 30.63
CA TYR A 427 18.98 37.57 29.71
C TYR A 427 19.03 38.29 28.37
N ALA A 428 20.23 38.65 27.91
CA ALA A 428 20.52 39.19 26.57
C ALA A 428 19.60 40.35 26.11
N LYS A 429 18.98 41.06 27.06
CA LYS A 429 18.02 42.14 26.83
C LYS A 429 18.41 43.32 27.68
N LEU A 430 19.35 44.12 27.17
CA LEU A 430 19.62 45.45 27.71
C LEU A 430 20.52 46.25 26.77
N ASP A 431 20.03 47.38 26.28
CA ASP A 431 20.89 48.48 25.83
C ASP A 431 20.79 49.56 26.91
N ASP A 432 21.78 49.60 27.81
CA ASP A 432 21.78 50.50 28.95
C ASP A 432 23.08 51.32 28.98
N PRO A 433 23.02 52.62 28.62
CA PRO A 433 24.19 53.48 28.38
C PRO A 433 24.88 54.02 29.64
N GLY A 434 24.54 53.58 30.85
CA GLY A 434 25.13 54.10 32.10
C GLY A 434 26.58 53.65 32.40
N PRO A 435 27.42 54.47 33.04
CA PRO A 435 28.73 54.02 33.52
C PRO A 435 28.61 53.09 34.74
N ALA A 436 29.53 52.12 34.88
CA ALA A 436 29.66 51.30 36.08
C ALA A 436 30.28 52.11 37.22
N ASP A 437 29.44 52.67 38.11
CA ASP A 437 29.88 53.61 39.16
C ASP A 437 30.39 52.94 40.44
N LEU A 438 30.20 51.62 40.57
CA LEU A 438 30.74 50.81 41.68
C LEU A 438 31.98 50.01 41.29
N GLY A 439 32.46 50.19 40.05
CA GLY A 439 33.64 49.55 39.50
C GLY A 439 33.36 48.29 38.67
N THR A 440 34.41 47.81 38.02
CA THR A 440 34.42 46.63 37.15
C THR A 440 35.38 45.58 37.72
N GLY A 441 34.82 44.60 38.43
CA GLY A 441 35.60 43.48 38.97
C GLY A 441 35.66 42.31 37.97
N ARG A 442 36.62 41.41 38.09
CA ARG A 442 36.52 40.10 37.41
C ARG A 442 35.59 39.18 38.20
N ALA A 443 34.74 38.41 37.54
CA ALA A 443 34.05 37.26 38.13
C ALA A 443 34.34 35.98 37.31
N ASN A 444 33.95 34.81 37.79
CA ASN A 444 34.11 33.56 37.04
C ASN A 444 32.81 33.07 36.42
N SER A 445 31.67 33.62 36.84
CA SER A 445 30.35 33.29 36.32
C SER A 445 29.38 34.44 36.56
N PHE A 446 28.21 34.36 35.92
CA PHE A 446 27.10 35.28 36.16
C PHE A 446 26.69 35.30 37.64
N LYS A 447 26.64 34.12 38.28
CA LYS A 447 26.33 34.00 39.72
C LYS A 447 27.40 34.63 40.61
N ASP A 448 28.69 34.45 40.30
CA ASP A 448 29.78 35.09 41.04
C ASP A 448 29.70 36.63 40.93
N CYS A 449 29.31 37.15 39.76
CA CYS A 449 29.04 38.58 39.61
C CYS A 449 27.86 39.06 40.48
N ALA A 450 26.78 38.28 40.55
CA ALA A 450 25.64 38.56 41.43
C ALA A 450 26.04 38.56 42.92
N GLU A 451 26.85 37.58 43.34
CA GLU A 451 27.36 37.48 44.71
C GLU A 451 28.28 38.65 45.07
N LYS A 452 29.10 39.13 44.13
CA LYS A 452 29.93 40.33 44.34
C LYS A 452 29.11 41.59 44.48
N CYS A 453 28.05 41.74 43.69
CA CYS A 453 27.12 42.84 43.83
C CYS A 453 26.39 42.78 45.19
N ALA A 454 25.85 41.61 45.57
CA ALA A 454 25.17 41.43 46.85
C ALA A 454 26.04 41.75 48.06
N ASN A 455 27.34 41.40 47.98
CA ASN A 455 28.29 41.58 49.07
C ASN A 455 29.12 42.87 48.96
N TYR A 456 28.76 43.79 48.05
CA TYR A 456 29.51 45.03 47.86
C TYR A 456 29.42 45.93 49.12
N LYS A 457 30.57 46.21 49.75
CA LYS A 457 30.66 46.99 51.00
C LYS A 457 31.08 48.46 50.82
N GLY A 458 31.00 49.00 49.60
CA GLY A 458 31.33 50.40 49.34
C GLY A 458 30.30 51.38 49.91
N ALA A 459 30.55 52.67 49.74
CA ALA A 459 29.69 53.75 50.27
C ALA A 459 28.26 53.76 49.72
N LYS A 460 28.00 53.06 48.60
CA LYS A 460 26.68 52.89 47.99
C LYS A 460 26.37 51.41 47.80
N LYS A 461 25.10 51.01 47.95
CA LYS A 461 24.63 49.63 47.72
C LYS A 461 24.67 49.29 46.24
N CYS A 462 25.12 48.09 45.89
CA CYS A 462 24.98 47.59 44.52
C CYS A 462 23.54 47.11 44.31
N VAL A 463 22.85 47.72 43.34
CA VAL A 463 21.45 47.40 43.01
C VAL A 463 21.31 46.78 41.63
N ARG A 464 22.40 46.76 40.85
CA ARG A 464 22.42 46.18 39.51
C ARG A 464 23.82 45.68 39.15
N PHE A 465 23.88 44.58 38.41
CA PHE A 465 25.11 44.10 37.78
C PHE A 465 24.89 43.68 36.33
N MET A 466 25.96 43.70 35.53
CA MET A 466 25.96 43.22 34.15
C MET A 466 27.16 42.31 33.90
N TRP A 467 26.95 41.34 33.01
CA TRP A 467 27.90 40.30 32.67
C TRP A 467 27.80 39.97 31.17
N LYS A 468 28.92 39.86 30.47
CA LYS A 468 28.90 39.49 29.04
C LYS A 468 28.49 38.05 28.86
N THR A 469 27.58 37.79 27.92
CA THR A 469 27.06 36.45 27.63
C THR A 469 28.15 35.50 27.16
N ASP A 470 29.11 36.00 26.37
CA ASP A 470 30.22 35.20 25.85
C ASP A 470 31.23 34.71 26.90
N GLY A 471 31.16 35.22 28.15
CA GLY A 471 32.04 34.86 29.25
C GLY A 471 33.53 35.18 29.06
N LYS A 472 33.94 35.81 27.94
CA LYS A 472 35.36 36.01 27.58
C LYS A 472 36.01 37.13 28.37
N ASP A 473 35.30 38.24 28.52
CA ASP A 473 35.80 39.42 29.23
C ASP A 473 35.88 39.19 30.75
N ARG A 474 35.03 38.29 31.26
CA ARG A 474 34.87 37.98 32.69
C ARG A 474 34.65 39.22 33.57
N ALA A 475 34.28 40.35 32.98
CA ALA A 475 34.07 41.60 33.66
C ALA A 475 32.65 41.64 34.24
N CYS A 476 32.58 41.99 35.53
CA CYS A 476 31.37 42.20 36.30
C CYS A 476 31.21 43.71 36.53
N TYR A 477 30.24 44.29 35.81
CA TYR A 477 29.97 45.73 35.87
C TYR A 477 28.90 45.97 36.93
N MET A 478 29.24 46.65 38.02
CA MET A 478 28.33 46.89 39.16
C MET A 478 27.87 48.34 39.22
N ARG A 479 26.63 48.57 39.66
CA ARG A 479 26.04 49.91 39.75
C ARG A 479 25.22 50.14 41.02
N SER A 480 25.20 51.40 41.46
CA SER A 480 24.40 51.86 42.60
C SER A 480 23.00 52.36 42.26
N THR A 481 22.67 52.45 40.97
CA THR A 481 21.36 52.89 40.47
C THR A 481 20.82 51.95 39.39
N GLY A 482 19.51 51.90 39.23
CA GLY A 482 18.82 51.19 38.15
C GLY A 482 17.51 51.90 37.81
N MET A 483 17.36 52.37 36.58
CA MET A 483 16.08 52.88 36.07
C MET A 483 15.30 51.77 35.36
N GLY A 484 14.00 51.99 35.15
CA GLY A 484 13.10 51.09 34.43
C GLY A 484 13.71 50.61 33.10
N VAL A 485 13.65 49.31 32.88
CA VAL A 485 14.27 48.64 31.73
C VAL A 485 13.61 49.11 30.43
N VAL A 486 14.40 49.47 29.42
CA VAL A 486 13.95 49.47 28.02
C VAL A 486 14.49 48.18 27.39
N PRO A 487 13.65 47.14 27.17
CA PRO A 487 14.11 45.90 26.57
C PRO A 487 14.51 46.15 25.12
N THR A 488 15.74 45.82 24.75
CA THR A 488 16.18 45.80 23.34
C THR A 488 16.07 44.39 22.76
N LYS A 489 15.99 44.31 21.42
CA LYS A 489 15.83 43.03 20.70
C LYS A 489 17.04 42.09 20.84
N SER A 490 18.23 42.61 21.15
CA SER A 490 19.44 41.84 21.41
C SER A 490 20.47 42.67 22.19
N SER A 491 21.19 42.03 23.12
CA SER A 491 22.32 42.61 23.85
C SER A 491 23.42 41.57 24.08
N LEU A 492 24.67 42.05 24.10
CA LEU A 492 25.84 41.24 24.47
C LEU A 492 25.94 41.00 25.99
N PHE A 493 25.03 41.58 26.77
CA PHE A 493 25.06 41.51 28.22
C PHE A 493 23.78 40.89 28.78
N SER A 494 23.97 40.05 29.80
CA SER A 494 22.90 39.71 30.75
C SER A 494 23.04 40.58 31.99
N SER A 495 21.93 40.91 32.64
CA SER A 495 21.95 41.75 33.84
C SER A 495 21.07 41.20 34.95
N GLY A 496 21.43 41.51 36.19
CA GLY A 496 20.58 41.28 37.35
C GLY A 496 20.24 42.60 38.03
N GLN A 497 18.97 42.78 38.39
CA GLN A 497 18.47 43.93 39.12
C GLN A 497 17.96 43.48 40.49
N LEU A 498 18.38 44.19 41.53
CA LEU A 498 17.94 43.93 42.90
C LEU A 498 16.42 44.15 43.02
N LEU A 499 15.75 43.23 43.71
CA LEU A 499 14.31 43.27 44.02
C LEU A 499 13.99 44.05 45.30
#